data_AF-A0A0M9BRI3-F1
#
_entry.id   AF-A0A0M9BRI3-F1
#
_cell.length_a   1.000
_cell.length_b   1.000
_cell.length_c   1.000
_cell.angle_alpha   90.00
_cell.angle_beta   90.00
_cell.angle_gamma   90.00
#
_symmetry.space_group_name_H-M   'P 1'
#
loop_
_entity.id
_entity.type
_entity.pdbx_description
1 polymer ?
#
loop_
_entity_poly.entity_id
_entity_poly.type
_entity_poly.pdbx_seq_one_letter_code
_entity_poly.pdbx_strand_id
1 'polypeptide(L)'
;MFPLIVAINAGIIFIAAQKTEKKVSNTLKGTLRNVLIILLTLLVTIVLYPQASDRHIVVQIKDGIHAIRHYEDITTKDLRLNKDQSGRIIGDSNERYVVALYKFSQDIPMDGSFHIYEKAGNRTFNPVINNVEQIPEKLMGFHKLMWWVMEHN
;
A
#
# COMPACT_ATOMS: atom_id res chain seq x y z
N MET A 1 -13.51 11.62 -6.25
CA MET A 1 -13.06 10.21 -6.29
C MET A 1 -14.22 9.25 -6.03
N PHE A 2 -14.84 9.28 -4.84
CA PHE A 2 -15.96 8.38 -4.49
C PHE A 2 -17.14 8.36 -5.50
N PRO A 3 -17.61 9.50 -6.05
CA PRO A 3 -18.67 9.49 -7.06
C PRO A 3 -18.27 8.82 -8.38
N LEU A 4 -16.99 8.88 -8.75
CA LEU A 4 -16.45 8.29 -9.97
C LEU A 4 -16.34 6.76 -9.84
N ILE A 5 -15.93 6.26 -8.67
CA ILE A 5 -15.89 4.82 -8.36
C ILE A 5 -17.30 4.22 -8.47
N VAL A 6 -18.29 4.91 -7.88
CA VAL A 6 -19.69 4.49 -7.95
C VAL A 6 -20.19 4.51 -9.39
N ALA A 7 -19.88 5.55 -10.17
CA ALA A 7 -20.29 5.65 -11.57
C ALA A 7 -19.69 4.54 -12.46
N ILE A 8 -18.40 4.23 -12.31
CA ILE A 8 -17.73 3.16 -13.08
C ILE A 8 -18.28 1.78 -12.68
N ASN A 9 -18.43 1.51 -11.39
CA ASN A 9 -19.00 0.25 -10.91
C ASN A 9 -20.46 0.07 -11.36
N ALA A 10 -21.27 1.14 -11.30
CA ALA A 10 -22.64 1.12 -11.80
C ALA A 10 -22.70 0.84 -13.31
N GLY A 11 -21.79 1.41 -14.09
CA GLY A 11 -21.67 1.13 -15.53
C GLY A 11 -21.31 -0.33 -15.83
N ILE A 12 -20.36 -0.91 -15.10
CA ILE A 12 -19.98 -2.33 -15.24
C ILE A 12 -21.16 -3.25 -14.93
N ILE A 13 -21.88 -2.99 -13.83
CA ILE A 13 -23.05 -3.77 -13.42
C ILE A 13 -24.19 -3.61 -14.43
N PHE A 14 -24.43 -2.41 -14.96
CA PHE A 14 -25.46 -2.16 -15.97
C PHE A 14 -25.19 -2.89 -17.29
N ILE A 15 -23.96 -2.84 -17.80
CA ILE A 15 -23.54 -3.57 -19.01
C ILE A 15 -23.68 -5.09 -18.80
N ALA A 16 -23.33 -5.57 -17.61
CA ALA A 16 -23.50 -6.96 -17.24
C ALA A 16 -24.97 -7.40 -17.22
N ALA A 17 -25.85 -6.59 -16.62
CA ALA A 17 -27.28 -6.85 -16.55
C ALA A 17 -27.88 -6.96 -17.96
N GLN A 18 -27.61 -6.01 -18.85
CA GLN A 18 -28.11 -6.05 -20.23
C GLN A 18 -27.65 -7.28 -21.04
N LYS A 19 -26.43 -7.79 -20.78
CA LYS A 19 -25.93 -9.01 -21.44
C LYS A 19 -26.50 -10.31 -20.83
N THR A 20 -27.18 -10.24 -19.69
CA THR A 20 -27.77 -11.41 -19.01
C THR A 20 -29.11 -11.79 -19.60
N GLU A 21 -29.92 -10.81 -19.97
CA GLU A 21 -31.27 -11.03 -20.52
C GLU A 21 -31.29 -11.76 -21.86
N LYS A 22 -30.19 -11.75 -22.63
CA LYS A 22 -30.16 -12.33 -23.98
C LYS A 22 -29.74 -13.80 -24.09
N LYS A 23 -29.21 -14.47 -23.05
CA LYS A 23 -28.73 -15.87 -23.14
C LYS A 23 -28.72 -16.60 -21.79
N VAL A 24 -29.84 -17.21 -21.42
CA VAL A 24 -29.99 -18.07 -20.23
C VAL A 24 -29.88 -19.55 -20.63
N SER A 25 -28.73 -19.99 -21.14
CA SER A 25 -28.59 -21.42 -21.55
C SER A 25 -27.32 -22.12 -21.05
N ASN A 26 -26.36 -21.41 -20.45
CA ASN A 26 -25.15 -22.04 -19.90
C ASN A 26 -24.79 -21.44 -18.54
N THR A 27 -25.28 -22.09 -17.49
CA THR A 27 -25.12 -21.71 -16.07
C THR A 27 -23.66 -21.47 -15.70
N LEU A 28 -22.73 -22.28 -16.21
CA LEU A 28 -21.29 -22.14 -15.98
C LEU A 28 -20.71 -20.83 -16.55
N LYS A 29 -21.14 -20.44 -17.76
CA LYS A 29 -20.69 -19.20 -18.41
C LYS A 29 -21.27 -17.96 -17.72
N GLY A 30 -22.49 -18.07 -17.20
CA GLY A 30 -23.12 -17.02 -16.37
C GLY A 30 -22.36 -16.80 -15.06
N THR A 31 -22.04 -17.88 -14.34
CA THR A 31 -21.27 -17.82 -13.10
C THR A 31 -19.88 -17.24 -13.33
N LEU A 32 -19.14 -17.72 -14.34
CA LEU A 32 -17.79 -17.21 -14.63
C LEU A 32 -17.80 -15.72 -14.97
N ARG A 33 -18.80 -15.26 -15.74
CA ARG A 33 -18.97 -13.84 -16.06
C ARG A 33 -19.25 -13.02 -14.80
N ASN A 34 -20.13 -13.48 -13.92
CA ASN A 34 -20.45 -12.77 -12.68
C ASN A 34 -19.22 -12.68 -11.76
N VAL A 35 -18.42 -13.74 -11.66
CA VAL A 35 -17.13 -13.73 -10.96
C VAL A 35 -16.18 -12.69 -11.55
N LEU A 36 -16.04 -12.65 -12.88
CA LEU A 36 -15.21 -11.65 -13.56
C LEU A 36 -15.67 -10.21 -13.29
N ILE A 37 -16.98 -9.97 -13.25
CA ILE A 37 -17.54 -8.66 -12.95
C ILE A 37 -17.21 -8.24 -11.51
N ILE A 38 -17.38 -9.15 -10.55
CA ILE A 38 -17.04 -8.90 -9.14
C ILE A 38 -15.54 -8.60 -9.00
N LEU A 39 -14.69 -9.36 -9.69
CA LEU A 39 -13.25 -9.11 -9.69
C LEU A 39 -12.93 -7.74 -10.31
N LEU A 40 -13.57 -7.37 -11.41
CA LEU A 40 -13.35 -6.09 -12.07
C LEU A 40 -13.79 -4.92 -11.19
N THR A 41 -14.95 -4.99 -10.55
CA THR A 41 -15.42 -3.93 -9.64
C THR A 41 -14.55 -3.81 -8.40
N LEU A 42 -14.06 -4.93 -7.86
CA LEU A 42 -13.06 -4.91 -6.78
C LEU A 42 -11.77 -4.21 -7.23
N LEU A 43 -11.22 -4.58 -8.40
CA LEU A 43 -10.00 -3.97 -8.93
C LEU A 43 -10.16 -2.47 -9.14
N VAL A 44 -11.26 -2.04 -9.77
CA VAL A 44 -11.55 -0.61 -9.99
C VAL A 44 -11.64 0.14 -8.66
N THR A 45 -12.33 -0.46 -7.68
CA THR A 45 -12.46 0.13 -6.35
C THR A 45 -11.10 0.31 -5.70
N ILE A 46 -10.25 -0.73 -5.70
CA ILE A 46 -8.90 -0.67 -5.11
C ILE A 46 -8.03 0.39 -5.80
N VAL A 47 -8.03 0.43 -7.13
CA VAL A 47 -7.19 1.33 -7.93
C VAL A 47 -7.60 2.79 -7.74
N LEU A 48 -8.90 3.07 -7.67
CA LEU A 48 -9.43 4.44 -7.62
C LEU A 48 -9.73 4.94 -6.20
N TYR A 49 -9.67 4.06 -5.18
CA TYR A 49 -9.88 4.47 -3.80
C TYR A 49 -8.84 5.50 -3.39
N PRO A 50 -9.23 6.60 -2.70
CA PRO A 50 -8.28 7.58 -2.20
C PRO A 50 -7.28 6.87 -1.27
N GLN A 51 -6.02 6.82 -1.70
CA GLN A 51 -4.95 6.23 -0.90
C GLN A 51 -4.48 7.22 0.16
N ALA A 52 -3.94 6.70 1.27
CA ALA A 52 -3.39 7.53 2.34
C ALA A 52 -2.02 8.16 1.98
N SER A 53 -1.39 7.71 0.88
CA SER A 53 -0.20 8.32 0.28
C SER A 53 -0.60 9.07 -0.99
N ASP A 54 0.13 10.15 -1.28
CA ASP A 54 -0.03 10.97 -2.49
C ASP A 54 0.33 10.20 -3.78
N ARG A 55 0.96 9.01 -3.67
CA ARG A 55 1.29 8.14 -4.81
C ARG A 55 0.22 7.09 -5.08
N HIS A 56 0.01 6.81 -6.36
CA HIS A 56 -0.86 5.74 -6.81
C HIS A 56 -0.35 4.35 -6.37
N ILE A 57 -1.25 3.47 -5.93
CA ILE A 57 -0.93 2.15 -5.36
C ILE A 57 -0.08 1.27 -6.30
N VAL A 58 -0.31 1.35 -7.61
CA VAL A 58 0.48 0.59 -8.60
C VAL A 58 1.95 1.01 -8.61
N VAL A 59 2.22 2.31 -8.42
CA VAL A 59 3.59 2.83 -8.35
C VAL A 59 4.25 2.33 -7.07
N GLN A 60 3.55 2.42 -5.93
CA GLN A 60 4.04 1.89 -4.65
C GLN A 60 4.37 0.40 -4.73
N ILE A 61 3.49 -0.41 -5.33
CA ILE A 61 3.74 -1.85 -5.52
C ILE A 61 4.98 -2.10 -6.37
N LYS A 62 5.13 -1.38 -7.48
CA LYS A 62 6.28 -1.52 -8.37
C LYS A 62 7.59 -1.16 -7.65
N ASP A 63 7.59 -0.02 -6.95
CA ASP A 63 8.75 0.48 -6.23
C ASP A 63 9.08 -0.43 -5.03
N GLY A 64 8.07 -1.00 -4.36
CA GLY A 64 8.21 -1.97 -3.28
C GLY A 64 8.82 -3.29 -3.74
N ILE A 65 8.32 -3.87 -4.84
CA ILE A 65 8.91 -5.07 -5.43
C ILE A 65 10.35 -4.79 -5.86
N HIS A 66 10.60 -3.63 -6.47
CA HIS A 66 11.94 -3.26 -6.90
C HIS A 66 12.90 -3.15 -5.71
N ALA A 67 12.50 -2.49 -4.63
CA ALA A 67 13.30 -2.34 -3.41
C ALA A 67 13.59 -3.70 -2.75
N ILE A 68 12.60 -4.59 -2.65
CA ILE A 68 12.79 -5.94 -2.09
C ILE A 68 13.73 -6.78 -2.98
N ARG A 69 13.61 -6.71 -4.30
CA ARG A 69 14.49 -7.46 -5.23
C ARG A 69 15.94 -6.98 -5.20
N HIS A 70 16.16 -5.70 -4.90
CA HIS A 70 17.50 -5.11 -4.78
C HIS A 70 17.88 -4.91 -3.31
N TYR A 71 17.50 -5.86 -2.45
CA TYR A 71 17.77 -5.85 -1.02
C TYR A 71 19.24 -5.62 -0.68
N GLU A 72 20.14 -6.24 -1.46
CA GLU A 72 21.59 -6.09 -1.29
C GLU A 72 22.08 -4.66 -1.50
N ASP A 73 21.45 -3.92 -2.42
CA ASP A 73 21.80 -2.54 -2.76
C ASP A 73 21.27 -1.51 -1.74
N ILE A 74 20.50 -1.97 -0.74
CA ILE A 74 19.99 -1.13 0.34
C ILE A 74 21.09 -0.86 1.37
N THR A 75 21.25 0.42 1.70
CA THR A 75 22.31 0.94 2.57
C THR A 75 21.74 1.69 3.77
N THR A 76 22.56 1.95 4.79
CA THR A 76 22.15 2.75 5.96
C THR A 76 21.78 4.20 5.61
N LYS A 77 22.10 4.69 4.39
CA LYS A 77 21.63 5.99 3.91
C LYS A 77 20.13 5.98 3.62
N ASP A 78 19.57 4.82 3.25
CA ASP A 78 18.15 4.63 2.96
C ASP A 78 17.27 4.70 4.23
N LEU A 79 17.87 4.65 5.42
CA LEU A 79 17.23 4.92 6.71
C LEU A 79 16.93 6.42 6.94
N ARG A 80 17.40 7.31 6.07
CA ARG A 80 17.14 8.75 6.19
C ARG A 80 15.77 9.09 5.66
N LEU A 81 14.89 9.56 6.55
CA LEU A 81 13.60 10.11 6.17
C LEU A 81 13.76 11.46 5.45
N ASN A 82 13.05 11.62 4.35
CA ASN A 82 12.95 12.90 3.66
C ASN A 82 12.18 13.89 4.52
N LYS A 83 12.77 15.07 4.74
CA LYS A 83 12.15 16.17 5.48
C LYS A 83 11.81 17.30 4.52
N ASP A 84 10.70 18.00 4.74
CA ASP A 84 10.41 19.26 4.03
C ASP A 84 11.34 20.37 4.50
N GLN A 85 11.21 21.52 3.84
CA GLN A 85 11.86 22.77 4.21
C GLN A 85 11.51 23.24 5.64
N SER A 86 10.43 22.71 6.24
CA SER A 86 10.04 22.99 7.64
C SER A 86 10.62 21.99 8.65
N GLY A 87 11.41 21.01 8.19
CA GLY A 87 12.00 19.96 9.02
C GLY A 87 11.03 18.84 9.41
N ARG A 88 9.78 18.87 8.92
CA ARG A 88 8.80 17.80 9.14
C ARG A 88 9.09 16.65 8.20
N ILE A 89 8.94 15.43 8.70
CA ILE A 89 9.04 14.24 7.86
C ILE A 89 7.85 14.25 6.90
N ILE A 90 8.10 14.48 5.61
CA ILE A 90 7.02 14.39 4.62
C ILE A 90 6.78 12.91 4.39
N GLY A 91 5.57 12.47 4.73
CA GLY A 91 5.09 11.13 4.53
C GLY A 91 4.95 10.79 3.05
N ASP A 92 6.07 10.39 2.45
CA ASP A 92 6.13 9.49 1.32
C ASP A 92 7.41 8.67 1.52
N SER A 93 7.39 7.88 2.60
CA SER A 93 8.51 7.05 3.02
C SER A 93 8.82 6.07 1.91
N ASN A 94 9.94 6.32 1.23
CA ASN A 94 10.44 5.53 0.11
C ASN A 94 10.34 4.03 0.46
N GLU A 95 9.89 3.21 -0.46
CA GLU A 95 9.83 1.76 -0.29
C GLU A 95 11.20 1.18 0.12
N ARG A 96 12.30 1.81 -0.33
CA ARG A 96 13.67 1.51 0.13
C ARG A 96 13.89 1.75 1.63
N TYR A 97 13.25 2.76 2.23
CA TYR A 97 13.31 3.03 3.67
C TYR A 97 12.71 1.87 4.48
N VAL A 98 11.59 1.29 4.02
CA VAL A 98 10.99 0.13 4.69
C VAL A 98 11.90 -1.09 4.63
N VAL A 99 12.51 -1.33 3.47
CA VAL A 99 13.50 -2.40 3.31
C VAL A 99 14.74 -2.14 4.17
N ALA A 100 15.19 -0.89 4.26
CA ALA A 100 16.30 -0.50 5.11
C ALA A 100 15.99 -0.69 6.60
N LEU A 101 14.78 -0.32 7.04
CA LEU A 101 14.30 -0.57 8.40
C LEU A 101 14.35 -2.05 8.76
N TYR A 102 13.94 -2.91 7.82
CA TYR A 102 13.98 -4.36 8.03
C TYR A 102 15.44 -4.86 8.09
N LYS A 103 16.25 -4.51 7.09
CA LYS A 103 17.64 -4.95 6.93
C LYS A 103 18.54 -4.55 8.10
N PHE A 104 18.42 -3.31 8.55
CA PHE A 104 19.26 -2.75 9.61
C PHE A 104 18.52 -2.66 10.94
N SER A 105 17.44 -3.42 11.12
CA SER A 105 16.59 -3.36 12.33
C SER A 105 17.38 -3.50 13.64
N GLN A 106 18.41 -4.36 13.64
CA GLN A 106 19.29 -4.59 14.79
C GLN A 106 20.28 -3.45 15.05
N ASP A 107 20.58 -2.64 14.03
CA ASP A 107 21.53 -1.52 14.11
C ASP A 107 20.84 -0.19 14.48
N ILE A 108 19.50 -0.18 14.58
CA ILE A 108 18.74 1.01 14.97
C ILE A 108 18.93 1.25 16.47
N PRO A 109 19.40 2.44 16.89
CA PRO A 109 19.50 2.77 18.30
C PRO A 109 18.10 2.90 18.91
N MET A 110 17.86 2.18 20.00
CA MET A 110 16.59 2.17 20.75
C MET A 110 16.49 3.30 21.77
N ASP A 111 17.30 4.35 21.62
CA ASP A 111 17.38 5.53 22.49
C ASP A 111 16.30 6.57 22.18
N GLY A 112 15.38 6.26 21.26
CA GLY A 112 14.33 7.15 20.80
C GLY A 112 14.80 8.23 19.82
N SER A 113 16.05 8.18 19.35
CA SER A 113 16.53 9.07 18.30
C SER A 113 15.93 8.74 16.93
N PHE A 114 15.50 7.49 16.75
CA PHE A 114 14.96 6.99 15.49
C PHE A 114 13.44 7.10 15.44
N HIS A 115 12.94 7.57 14.31
CA HIS A 115 11.52 7.81 14.09
C HIS A 115 11.05 7.09 12.83
N ILE A 116 9.83 6.59 12.84
CA ILE A 116 9.06 6.26 11.64
C ILE A 116 8.44 7.54 11.06
N TYR A 117 7.95 7.48 9.84
CA TYR A 117 7.27 8.60 9.21
C TYR A 117 6.01 9.02 9.99
N GLU A 118 5.77 10.33 10.07
CA GLU A 118 4.62 10.87 10.78
C GLU A 118 3.31 10.50 10.09
N LYS A 119 2.30 10.15 10.89
CA LYS A 119 0.95 9.91 10.39
C LYS A 119 0.23 11.23 10.20
N ALA A 120 0.10 11.67 8.95
CA ALA A 120 -0.63 12.89 8.61
C ALA A 120 -2.00 12.93 9.32
N GLY A 121 -2.24 13.98 10.10
CA GLY A 121 -3.50 14.20 10.82
C GLY A 121 -3.68 13.45 12.15
N ASN A 122 -2.74 12.61 12.58
CA ASN A 122 -2.84 11.92 13.87
C ASN A 122 -1.87 12.48 14.92
N ARG A 123 -2.31 13.48 15.68
CA ARG A 123 -1.53 14.13 16.75
C ARG A 123 -1.13 13.21 17.91
N THR A 124 -1.77 12.04 18.05
CA THR A 124 -1.47 11.08 19.12
C THR A 124 -0.59 9.92 18.64
N PHE A 125 -0.21 9.89 17.36
CA PHE A 125 0.72 8.90 16.86
C PHE A 125 2.12 9.17 17.43
N ASN A 126 2.72 8.16 18.07
CA ASN A 126 4.10 8.22 18.52
C ASN A 126 5.02 7.62 17.45
N PRO A 127 5.74 8.46 16.66
CA PRO A 127 6.61 7.98 15.60
C PRO A 127 7.92 7.36 16.11
N VAL A 128 8.27 7.54 17.38
CA VAL A 128 9.55 7.10 17.96
C VAL A 128 9.65 5.58 17.95
N ILE A 129 10.78 5.01 17.51
CA ILE A 129 11.05 3.57 17.57
C ILE A 129 11.86 3.28 18.83
N ASN A 130 11.22 2.64 19.81
CA ASN A 130 11.85 2.24 21.08
C ASN A 130 12.12 0.72 21.16
N ASN A 131 11.52 -0.05 20.25
CA ASN A 131 11.71 -1.48 20.11
C ASN A 131 11.52 -1.86 18.64
N VAL A 132 12.39 -2.74 18.12
CA VAL A 132 12.29 -3.33 16.77
C VAL A 132 10.93 -3.98 16.53
N GLU A 133 10.39 -4.67 17.53
CA GLU A 133 9.11 -5.40 17.43
C GLU A 133 7.91 -4.48 17.18
N GLN A 134 8.04 -3.18 17.47
CA GLN A 134 6.98 -2.20 17.24
C GLN A 134 6.98 -1.66 15.80
N ILE A 135 8.05 -1.87 15.04
CA ILE A 135 8.18 -1.34 13.67
C ILE A 135 7.01 -1.80 12.78
N PRO A 136 6.64 -3.10 12.71
CA PRO A 136 5.56 -3.57 11.83
C PRO A 136 4.20 -2.95 12.16
N GLU A 137 3.93 -2.74 13.45
CA GLU A 137 2.66 -2.17 13.93
C GLU A 137 2.52 -0.69 13.52
N LYS A 138 3.65 0.03 13.56
CA LYS A 138 3.74 1.47 13.27
C LYS A 138 3.79 1.80 11.77
N LEU A 139 4.15 0.85 10.91
CA LEU A 139 4.04 1.01 9.46
C LEU A 139 2.58 1.27 9.03
N MET A 140 2.38 1.80 7.84
CA MET A 140 1.06 2.17 7.31
C MET A 140 0.83 1.58 5.94
N GLY A 141 -0.42 1.16 5.67
CA GLY A 141 -0.87 0.74 4.36
C GLY A 141 0.02 -0.32 3.72
N PHE A 142 0.49 -0.03 2.51
CA PHE A 142 1.33 -0.93 1.71
C PHE A 142 2.65 -1.31 2.39
N HIS A 143 3.23 -0.46 3.24
CA HIS A 143 4.48 -0.77 3.93
C HIS A 143 4.35 -1.92 4.94
N LYS A 144 3.16 -2.12 5.54
CA LYS A 144 2.89 -3.30 6.37
C LYS A 144 2.98 -4.59 5.54
N LEU A 145 2.46 -4.56 4.32
CA LEU A 145 2.51 -5.70 3.42
C LEU A 145 3.96 -5.98 2.99
N MET A 146 4.74 -4.95 2.67
CA MET A 146 6.17 -5.12 2.36
C MET A 146 6.93 -5.80 3.50
N TRP A 147 6.72 -5.36 4.74
CA TRP A 147 7.33 -5.97 5.92
C TRP A 147 6.97 -7.46 6.04
N TRP A 148 5.67 -7.77 5.94
CA TRP A 148 5.19 -9.15 6.00
C TRP A 148 5.82 -10.04 4.92
N VAL A 149 5.95 -9.52 3.68
CA VAL A 149 6.61 -10.25 2.58
C VAL A 149 8.07 -10.54 2.92
N MET A 150 8.81 -9.60 3.50
CA MET A 150 10.21 -9.81 3.87
C MET A 150 10.37 -10.81 5.02
N GLU A 151 9.42 -10.84 5.97
CA GLU A 151 9.43 -11.79 7.09
C GLU A 151 9.18 -13.25 6.66
N HIS A 152 8.53 -13.45 5.52
CA HIS A 152 8.15 -14.78 5.00
C HIS A 152 8.90 -15.17 3.72
N ASN A 153 9.98 -14.46 3.38
CA ASN A 153 10.88 -14.75 2.27
C ASN A 153 12.17 -15.38 2.78
#